data_AF-A0A7W0QP98-F1
#
_entry.id   AF-A0A7W0QP98-F1
#
_cell.length_a   1.000
_cell.length_b   1.000
_cell.length_c   1.000
_cell.angle_alpha   90.00
_cell.angle_beta   90.00
_cell.angle_gamma   90.00
#
_symmetry.space_group_name_H-M   'P 1'
#
loop_
_entity.id
_entity.type
_entity.pdbx_description
1 polymer ?
#
loop_
_entity_poly.entity_id
_entity_poly.type
_entity_poly.pdbx_seq_one_letter_code
_entity_poly.pdbx_strand_id
1 'polypeptide(L)' 'GYDDVKDVRQGKFFEVELESGDAATAKARVTEMADKLLANPVIESYRVEIL' A
#
# COMPACT_ATOMS: atom_id res chain seq x y z
N GLY A 1 -17.31 -26.74 -2.65
CA GLY A 1 -16.65 -25.71 -1.83
C GLY A 1 -15.22 -25.57 -2.30
N TYR A 2 -14.47 -24.64 -1.71
CA TYR A 2 -13.02 -24.51 -1.89
C TYR A 2 -12.34 -25.02 -0.62
N ASP A 3 -12.31 -26.34 -0.46
CA ASP A 3 -11.92 -27.02 0.79
C ASP A 3 -10.39 -27.02 1.01
N ASP A 4 -9.65 -26.54 0.02
CA ASP A 4 -8.20 -26.38 -0.01
C ASP A 4 -7.72 -25.00 0.46
N VAL A 5 -8.62 -24.02 0.60
CA VAL A 5 -8.28 -22.66 1.02
C VAL A 5 -8.05 -22.62 2.53
N LYS A 6 -6.82 -22.27 2.93
CA LYS A 6 -6.39 -22.24 4.35
C LYS A 6 -6.53 -20.88 5.03
N ASP A 7 -6.34 -19.81 4.28
CA ASP A 7 -6.45 -18.43 4.77
C ASP A 7 -6.82 -17.51 3.60
N VAL A 8 -7.58 -16.45 3.87
CA VAL A 8 -7.95 -15.42 2.88
C VAL A 8 -7.70 -14.07 3.51
N ARG A 9 -6.94 -13.23 2.80
CA ARG A 9 -6.73 -11.84 3.16
C ARG A 9 -7.27 -10.97 2.06
N GLN A 10 -8.08 -10.00 2.44
CA GLN A 10 -8.59 -8.96 1.56
C GLN A 10 -7.98 -7.63 1.99
N GLY A 11 -7.66 -6.79 1.02
CA GLY A 11 -7.06 -5.48 1.25
C GLY A 11 -7.28 -4.59 0.04
N LYS A 12 -6.79 -3.36 0.15
CA LYS A 12 -6.83 -2.36 -0.92
C LYS A 12 -5.50 -2.37 -1.67
N PHE A 13 -5.55 -2.19 -2.98
CA PHE A 13 -4.37 -2.00 -3.82
C PHE A 13 -4.49 -0.63 -4.51
N PHE A 14 -3.42 0.15 -4.45
CA PHE A 14 -3.34 1.48 -5.04
C PHE A 14 -2.12 1.56 -5.95
N GLU A 15 -2.34 1.97 -7.19
CA GLU A 15 -1.29 2.34 -8.12
C GLU A 15 -1.21 3.87 -8.17
N VAL A 16 -0.02 4.41 -7.92
CA VAL A 16 0.19 5.86 -7.77
C VAL A 16 1.30 6.30 -8.70
N GLU A 17 0.94 7.09 -9.70
CA GLU A 17 1.90 7.74 -10.59
C GLU A 17 2.27 9.11 -10.03
N LEU A 18 3.57 9.40 -9.93
CA LEU A 18 4.09 10.65 -9.38
C LEU A 18 5.09 11.28 -10.34
N GLU A 19 4.96 12.59 -10.56
CA GLU A 19 6.00 13.41 -11.18
C GLU A 19 7.13 13.67 -10.16
N SER A 20 7.88 12.62 -9.80
CA SER A 20 9.02 12.72 -8.88
C SER A 20 10.32 12.34 -9.59
N GLY A 21 11.39 13.12 -9.36
CA GLY A 21 12.67 12.92 -10.04
C GLY A 21 13.52 11.77 -9.51
N ASP A 22 13.19 11.19 -8.36
CA ASP A 22 13.95 10.09 -7.75
C ASP A 22 13.08 9.18 -6.86
N ALA A 23 13.50 7.92 -6.71
CA ALA A 23 12.77 6.88 -6.00
C ALA A 23 12.65 7.13 -4.48
N ALA A 24 13.59 7.84 -3.86
CA ALA A 24 13.54 8.12 -2.43
C ALA A 24 12.44 9.16 -2.14
N THR A 25 12.37 10.21 -2.97
CA THR A 25 11.30 11.22 -2.92
C THR A 25 9.93 10.58 -3.19
N ALA A 26 9.83 9.72 -4.21
CA ALA A 26 8.59 8.99 -4.52
C ALA A 26 8.11 8.18 -3.31
N LYS A 27 9.02 7.39 -2.71
CA LYS A 27 8.71 6.55 -1.54
C LYS A 27 8.26 7.37 -0.34
N ALA A 28 8.94 8.48 -0.05
CA ALA A 28 8.56 9.36 1.05
C ALA A 28 7.14 9.93 0.85
N ARG A 29 6.80 10.34 -0.38
CA ARG A 29 5.47 10.87 -0.72
C ARG A 29 4.38 9.81 -0.59
N VAL A 30 4.58 8.61 -1.15
CA VAL A 30 3.57 7.54 -1.04
C VAL A 30 3.40 7.07 0.40
N THR A 31 4.48 7.03 1.19
CA THR A 31 4.40 6.72 2.63
C THR A 31 3.57 7.75 3.38
N GLU A 32 3.81 9.04 3.12
CA GLU A 32 3.02 10.13 3.73
C GLU A 32 1.53 10.01 3.38
N MET A 33 1.20 9.69 2.11
CA MET A 33 -0.18 9.48 1.68
C MET A 33 -0.82 8.28 2.37
N ALA A 34 -0.06 7.18 2.53
CA ALA A 34 -0.53 5.97 3.20
C ALA A 34 -0.86 6.23 4.67
N ASP A 35 0.02 6.89 5.40
CA ASP A 35 -0.16 7.19 6.84
C ASP A 35 -1.32 8.15 7.11
N LYS A 36 -1.55 9.11 6.21
CA LYS A 36 -2.54 10.17 6.45
C LYS A 36 -3.92 9.86 5.88
N LEU A 37 -4.00 9.10 4.79
CA LEU A 37 -5.23 9.01 3.98
C LEU A 37 -5.59 7.59 3.56
N LEU A 38 -4.63 6.80 3.06
CA LEU A 38 -4.96 5.55 2.37
C LEU A 38 -5.11 4.35 3.31
N ALA A 39 -4.43 4.36 4.47
CA ALA A 39 -4.48 3.31 5.46
C ALA A 39 -4.87 3.86 6.84
N ASN A 40 -5.64 3.09 7.59
CA ASN A 40 -5.86 3.34 9.01
C ASN A 40 -4.83 2.57 9.85
N PRO A 41 -3.76 3.20 10.37
CA PRO A 41 -2.65 2.49 11.02
C PRO A 41 -3.03 1.76 12.32
N VAL A 42 -4.22 2.02 12.88
CA VAL A 42 -4.70 1.30 14.07
C VAL A 42 -5.14 -0.13 13.74
N ILE A 43 -5.67 -0.35 12.53
CA ILE A 43 -6.32 -1.62 12.15
C ILE A 43 -5.83 -2.20 10.80
N GLU A 44 -5.12 -1.41 9.99
CA GLU A 44 -4.60 -1.80 8.69
C GLU A 44 -3.06 -1.73 8.69
N SER A 45 -2.43 -2.70 8.06
CA SER A 45 -0.99 -2.65 7.71
C SER A 45 -0.85 -2.47 6.20
N TYR A 46 0.14 -1.70 5.75
CA TYR A 46 0.39 -1.47 4.34
C TYR A 46 1.86 -1.72 3.99
N ARG A 47 2.13 -1.91 2.68
CA ARG A 47 3.48 -1.99 2.11
C ARG A 47 3.53 -1.08 0.88
N VAL A 48 4.65 -0.38 0.72
CA VAL A 48 4.94 0.44 -0.45
C VAL A 48 6.03 -0.24 -1.27
N GLU A 49 5.78 -0.35 -2.57
CA GLU A 49 6.73 -0.84 -3.57
C GLU A 49 6.92 0.26 -4.63
N ILE A 50 8.16 0.48 -5.05
CA ILE A 50 8.50 1.43 -6.12
C ILE A 50 8.93 0.59 -7.32
N LEU A 51 8.25 0.79 -8.43
CA LEU A 51 8.49 0.10 -9.71
C LEU A 51 9.41 0.93 -10.61
#